data_AF-A0A8I0H5Q8-F1
#
_entry.id   AF-A0A8I0H5Q8-F1
#
_cell.length_a   1.000
_cell.length_b   1.000
_cell.length_c   1.000
_cell.angle_alpha   90.00
_cell.angle_beta   90.00
_cell.angle_gamma   90.00
#
_symmetry.space_group_name_H-M   'P 1'
#
loop_
_entity.id
_entity.type
_entity.pdbx_description
1 polymer ?
#
loop_
_entity_poly.entity_id
_entity_poly.type
_entity_poly.pdbx_seq_one_letter_code
_entity_poly.pdbx_strand_id
1 'polypeptide(L)' 'MVIVESPSKAKTIGKYLGPDYQVQACMGHLRDLPKSTMGVNIEHDFTPEYLPLAGKESLISELKSASKKAECVYL' A
#
# COMPACT_ATOMS: atom_id res chain seq x y z
N MET A 1 -10.20 -9.06 0.38
CA MET A 1 -9.77 -7.69 0.75
C MET A 1 -9.50 -6.91 -0.52
N VAL A 2 -9.94 -5.65 -0.59
CA VAL A 2 -9.70 -4.75 -1.73
C VAL A 2 -8.88 -3.56 -1.23
N ILE A 3 -7.78 -3.24 -1.92
CA ILE A 3 -6.92 -2.11 -1.58
C ILE A 3 -7.05 -1.07 -2.69
N VAL A 4 -7.31 0.17 -2.32
CA VAL A 4 -7.40 1.28 -3.28
C VAL A 4 -6.54 2.47 -2.84
N GLU A 5 -6.31 3.39 -3.76
CA GLU A 5 -5.43 4.53 -3.53
C GLU A 5 -6.01 5.56 -2.54
N SER A 6 -7.31 5.86 -2.64
CA SER A 6 -7.93 6.98 -1.92
C SER A 6 -9.13 6.57 -1.05
N PRO A 7 -9.39 7.28 0.07
CA PRO A 7 -10.51 6.97 0.95
C PRO A 7 -11.89 7.16 0.29
N SER A 8 -12.00 8.10 -0.65
CA SER A 8 -13.23 8.32 -1.40
C SER A 8 -13.60 7.12 -2.28
N LYS A 9 -12.61 6.52 -2.96
CA LYS A 9 -12.79 5.28 -3.72
C LYS A 9 -13.16 4.13 -2.79
N ALA A 10 -12.48 4.00 -1.64
CA ALA A 10 -12.77 2.93 -0.69
C ALA A 10 -14.23 2.97 -0.20
N LYS A 11 -14.73 4.16 0.14
CA LYS A 11 -16.13 4.37 0.55
C LYS A 11 -17.11 4.04 -0.57
N THR A 12 -16.77 4.37 -1.82
CA THR A 12 -17.66 4.14 -2.97
C THR A 12 -17.72 2.66 -3.34
N ILE A 13 -16.57 2.01 -3.45
CA ILE A 13 -16.46 0.58 -3.79
C ILE A 13 -17.03 -0.28 -2.67
N GLY A 14 -16.81 0.07 -1.40
CA GLY A 14 -17.39 -0.63 -0.26
C GLY A 14 -18.93 -0.66 -0.30
N LYS A 15 -19.57 0.40 -0.80
CA LYS A 15 -21.04 0.40 -0.99
C LYS A 15 -21.50 -0.58 -2.07
N TYR A 16 -20.71 -0.80 -3.11
CA TYR A 16 -21.05 -1.70 -4.20
C TYR A 16 -20.81 -3.17 -3.85
N LEU A 17 -19.70 -3.46 -3.15
CA LEU A 17 -19.30 -4.82 -2.82
C LEU A 17 -20.00 -5.37 -1.57
N GLY A 18 -20.49 -4.50 -0.69
CA GLY A 18 -21.20 -4.91 0.51
C GLY A 18 -20.28 -5.42 1.65
N PRO A 19 -20.87 -6.00 2.71
CA PRO A 19 -20.17 -6.30 3.96
C PRO A 19 -19.16 -7.45 3.85
N ASP A 20 -19.26 -8.29 2.81
CA ASP A 20 -18.36 -9.42 2.60
C ASP A 20 -16.95 -8.98 2.16
N TYR A 21 -16.81 -7.72 1.74
CA TYR A 21 -15.55 -7.15 1.29
C TYR A 21 -15.04 -6.09 2.25
N GLN A 22 -13.86 -6.34 2.81
CA GLN A 22 -13.06 -5.32 3.46
C GLN A 22 -12.33 -4.47 2.40
N VAL A 23 -12.74 -3.21 2.26
CA VAL A 23 -12.13 -2.23 1.34
C VAL A 23 -11.29 -1.22 2.14
N GLN A 24 -9.99 -1.12 1.86
CA GLN A 24 -9.06 -0.21 2.55
C GLN A 24 -8.34 0.72 1.57
N ALA A 25 -7.94 1.89 2.05
CA ALA A 25 -7.19 2.87 1.26
C ALA A 25 -5.72 2.96 1.70
N CYS A 26 -4.77 2.96 0.76
CA CYS A 26 -3.34 3.10 1.03
C CYS A 26 -2.88 4.57 1.18
N MET A 27 -3.79 5.52 0.94
CA MET A 27 -3.55 6.96 1.09
C MET A 27 -2.34 7.43 0.26
N GLY A 28 -2.19 6.91 -0.96
CA GLY A 28 -1.05 7.15 -1.85
C GLY A 28 0.12 6.18 -1.66
N HIS A 29 1.32 6.56 -2.09
CA HIS A 29 2.51 5.70 -2.05
C HIS A 29 2.87 5.24 -0.63
N LEU A 30 3.31 3.98 -0.48
CA LEU A 30 3.74 3.43 0.83
C LEU A 30 5.26 3.36 0.97
N ARG A 31 5.98 3.37 -0.15
CA ARG A 31 7.43 3.34 -0.23
C ARG A 31 7.91 4.36 -1.23
N ASP A 32 9.10 4.87 -1.01
CA ASP A 32 9.77 5.83 -1.88
C ASP A 32 11.29 5.59 -1.85
N LEU A 33 12.01 6.22 -2.76
CA LEU A 33 13.47 6.23 -2.73
C LEU A 33 13.97 7.01 -1.50
N PRO A 34 15.15 6.65 -0.95
CA PRO A 34 15.83 7.46 0.04
C PRO A 34 15.91 8.93 -0.39
N LYS A 35 15.45 9.84 0.47
CA LYS A 35 15.42 11.29 0.15
C LYS A 35 16.80 11.94 0.08
N SER A 36 17.82 11.32 0.70
CA SER A 36 19.12 11.95 0.96
C SER A 36 20.31 11.13 0.44
N THR A 37 20.07 9.98 -0.17
CA THR A 37 21.11 9.14 -0.78
C THR A 37 20.69 8.77 -2.20
N MET A 38 21.66 8.39 -3.03
CA MET A 38 21.37 7.89 -4.37
C MET A 38 20.70 6.52 -4.23
N GLY A 39 19.37 6.51 -4.20
CA GLY A 39 18.54 5.32 -4.00
C GLY A 39 18.49 4.36 -5.20
N VAL A 40 19.38 4.54 -6.18
CA VAL A 40 19.45 3.73 -7.40
C VAL A 40 20.89 3.29 -7.59
N ASN A 41 21.09 1.98 -7.63
CA ASN A 41 22.40 1.40 -7.85
C ASN A 41 22.69 1.34 -9.36
N ILE A 42 23.49 2.29 -9.85
CA ILE A 42 23.84 2.39 -11.28
C ILE A 42 24.70 1.21 -11.75
N GLU A 43 25.52 0.65 -10.85
CA GLU A 43 26.43 -0.46 -11.18
C GLU A 43 25.70 -1.81 -11.29
N HIS A 44 24.53 -1.92 -10.68
CA HIS A 44 23.70 -3.12 -10.68
C HIS A 44 22.33 -2.85 -11.34
N ASP A 45 22.33 -2.69 -12.67
CA ASP A 45 21.13 -2.60 -13.51
C ASP A 45 20.08 -1.57 -13.02
N PHE A 46 20.52 -0.44 -12.45
CA PHE A 46 19.64 0.59 -11.89
C PHE A 46 18.69 0.05 -10.81
N THR A 47 19.13 -0.92 -10.00
CA THR A 47 18.32 -1.51 -8.93
C THR A 47 17.91 -0.42 -7.93
N PRO A 48 16.61 -0.14 -7.73
CA PRO A 48 16.14 0.86 -6.78
C PRO A 48 16.10 0.29 -5.36
N GLU A 49 16.57 1.08 -4.40
CA GLU A 49 16.36 0.86 -2.98
C GLU A 49 15.09 1.59 -2.53
N TYR A 50 14.06 0.85 -2.13
CA TYR A 50 12.81 1.44 -1.65
C TYR A 50 12.70 1.37 -0.13
N LEU A 51 12.47 2.52 0.49
CA LEU A 51 12.24 2.63 1.92
C LEU A 51 10.76 2.90 2.22
N PRO A 52 10.20 2.37 3.32
CA PRO A 52 8.89 2.80 3.82
C PRO A 52 8.87 4.31 4.05
N LEU A 53 7.77 4.96 3.67
CA LEU A 53 7.58 6.38 3.99
C LEU A 53 7.35 6.58 5.48
N ALA A 54 8.07 7.54 6.06
CA ALA A 54 7.91 7.93 7.45
C ALA A 54 6.46 8.34 7.75
N GLY A 55 5.88 7.79 8.82
CA GLY A 55 4.49 8.04 9.23
C GLY A 55 3.46 7.10 8.59
N LYS A 56 3.88 6.17 7.70
CA LYS A 56 2.99 5.15 7.11
C LYS A 56 3.23 3.74 7.65
N GLU A 57 4.06 3.59 8.67
CA GLU A 57 4.43 2.30 9.25
C GLU A 57 3.22 1.58 9.85
N SER A 58 2.35 2.31 10.55
CA SER A 58 1.11 1.79 11.10
C SER A 58 0.19 1.27 10.00
N LEU A 59 -0.04 2.07 8.95
CA LEU A 59 -0.86 1.70 7.79
C LEU A 59 -0.30 0.46 7.07
N ILE A 60 1.01 0.38 6.88
CA ILE A 60 1.66 -0.79 6.28
C ILE A 60 1.46 -2.03 7.15
N SER A 61 1.59 -1.89 8.47
CA SER A 61 1.39 -2.99 9.42
C SER A 61 -0.06 -3.48 9.41
N GLU A 62 -1.03 -2.56 9.39
CA GLU A 62 -2.46 -2.86 9.31
C GLU A 62 -2.81 -3.57 8.00
N LEU A 63 -2.36 -3.04 6.85
CA LEU A 63 -2.57 -3.64 5.53
C LEU A 63 -1.96 -5.05 5.46
N LYS A 64 -0.75 -5.24 6.02
CA LYS A 64 -0.10 -6.56 6.10
C LYS A 64 -0.86 -7.53 7.01
N SER A 65 -1.44 -7.06 8.10
CA SER A 65 -2.21 -7.90 9.03
C SER A 65 -3.56 -8.30 8.41
N ALA A 66 -4.25 -7.34 7.79
CA ALA A 66 -5.51 -7.59 7.10
C ALA A 66 -5.34 -8.50 5.87
N SER A 67 -4.27 -8.33 5.09
CA SER A 67 -4.02 -9.16 3.91
C SER A 67 -3.78 -10.63 4.27
N LYS A 68 -3.12 -10.91 5.40
CA LYS A 68 -2.91 -12.27 5.91
C LYS A 68 -4.20 -12.97 6.35
N LYS A 69 -5.23 -12.20 6.73
CA LYS A 69 -6.53 -12.73 7.14
C LYS A 69 -7.49 -12.89 5.96
N ALA A 70 -7.21 -12.24 4.85
CA ALA A 70 -8.03 -12.31 3.65
C ALA A 70 -7.68 -13.56 2.83
N GLU A 71 -8.70 -14.25 2.34
CA GLU A 71 -8.50 -15.36 1.40
C GLU A 71 -7.92 -14.88 0.06
N CYS A 72 -8.39 -13.72 -0.42
CA CYS A 72 -7.90 -13.10 -1.64
C CYS A 72 -7.71 -11.59 -1.46
N VAL A 73 -6.69 -11.03 -2.12
CA VAL A 73 -6.37 -9.60 -2.14
C VAL A 73 -6.52 -9.07 -3.57
N TYR A 74 -7.37 -8.06 -3.73
CA TYR A 74 -7.59 -7.34 -4.98
C TYR A 74 -6.92 -5.95 -4.89
N LEU A 75 -6.25 -5.54 -5.98
CA LEU A 75 -5.51 -4.27 -6.12
C LEU A 75 -6.10 -3.43 -7.24
#